data_AF-A0A843TNL9-F1
#
_entry.id   AF-A0A843TNL9-F1
#
_cell.length_a   1.000
_cell.length_b   1.000
_cell.length_c   1.000
_cell.angle_alpha   90.00
_cell.angle_beta   90.00
_cell.angle_gamma   90.00
#
_symmetry.space_group_name_H-M   'P 1'
#
loop_
_entity.id
_entity.type
_entity.pdbx_description
1 polymer ?
#
loop_
_entity_poly.entity_id
_entity_poly.type
_entity_poly.pdbx_seq_one_letter_code
_entity_poly.pdbx_strand_id
1 'polypeptide(L)'
;MASTVIYLLGVGILTQSRFIPSLKPCEGSLCHRNSLRVHEVVFFIAMYLISVGTGGHKPALDSFGADQFDDDHPEERKKKMSFFN
;
A
#
# COMPACT_ATOMS: atom_id res chain seq x y z
N MET A 1 -7.58 0.25 -11.01
CA MET A 1 -8.75 0.82 -10.29
C MET A 1 -9.07 0.03 -9.03
N ALA A 2 -9.47 -1.24 -9.10
CA ALA A 2 -9.76 -2.04 -7.90
C ALA A 2 -8.54 -2.19 -6.95
N SER A 3 -7.35 -2.46 -7.47
CA SER A 3 -6.10 -2.55 -6.70
C SER A 3 -5.75 -1.26 -5.95
N THR A 4 -5.93 -0.10 -6.59
CA THR A 4 -5.75 1.22 -5.97
C THR A 4 -6.76 1.46 -4.84
N VAL A 5 -8.03 1.07 -5.03
CA VAL A 5 -9.05 1.18 -3.97
C VAL A 5 -8.67 0.31 -2.77
N ILE A 6 -8.25 -0.94 -2.99
CA ILE A 6 -7.79 -1.84 -1.93
C ILE A 6 -6.60 -1.25 -1.17
N TYR A 7 -5.62 -0.69 -1.88
CA TYR A 7 -4.47 -0.01 -1.27
C TYR A 7 -4.91 1.17 -0.40
N LEU A 8 -5.77 2.06 -0.91
CA LEU A 8 -6.27 3.21 -0.17
C LEU A 8 -7.06 2.81 1.08
N LEU A 9 -7.86 1.74 1.00
CA LEU A 9 -8.55 1.18 2.16
C LEU A 9 -7.55 0.70 3.22
N GLY A 10 -6.51 -0.02 2.82
CA GLY A 10 -5.46 -0.50 3.73
C GLY A 10 -4.74 0.65 4.45
N VAL A 11 -4.32 1.68 3.71
CA VAL A 11 -3.69 2.89 4.28
C VAL A 11 -4.66 3.64 5.20
N GLY A 12 -5.95 3.74 4.82
CA GLY A 12 -6.98 4.36 5.64
C GLY A 12 -7.15 3.67 6.98
N ILE A 13 -7.30 2.34 6.99
CA ILE A 13 -7.42 1.54 8.22
C ILE A 13 -6.18 1.68 9.10
N LEU A 14 -4.97 1.62 8.51
CA LEU A 14 -3.72 1.79 9.25
C LEU A 14 -3.60 3.19 9.86
N THR A 15 -4.08 4.21 9.16
CA THR A 15 -4.08 5.59 9.66
C THR A 15 -5.04 5.71 10.85
N GLN A 16 -6.25 5.16 10.72
CA GLN A 16 -7.27 5.20 11.78
C GLN A 16 -6.83 4.45 13.04
N SER A 17 -6.04 3.37 12.93
CA SER A 17 -5.56 2.62 14.10
C SER A 17 -4.70 3.46 15.05
N ARG A 18 -4.09 4.54 14.55
CA ARG A 18 -3.32 5.48 15.37
C ARG A 18 -4.16 6.57 16.03
N PHE A 19 -5.22 7.03 15.35
CA PHE A 19 -6.05 8.15 15.81
C PHE A 19 -7.25 7.72 16.67
N ILE A 20 -7.78 6.50 16.48
CA ILE A 20 -8.93 6.00 17.22
C ILE A 20 -8.45 5.33 18.53
N PRO A 21 -8.83 5.83 19.71
CA PRO A 21 -8.37 5.29 21.00
C PRO A 21 -8.70 3.81 21.21
N SER A 22 -9.83 3.34 20.66
CA SER A 22 -10.25 1.93 20.74
C SER A 22 -9.41 0.97 19.90
N LEU A 23 -8.73 1.49 18.87
CA LEU A 23 -7.86 0.70 17.98
C LEU A 23 -6.39 0.85 18.36
N LYS A 24 -6.03 1.92 19.08
CA LYS A 24 -4.67 2.19 19.52
C LYS A 24 -4.20 1.11 20.51
N PRO A 25 -2.94 0.66 20.42
CA PRO A 25 -2.39 -0.20 21.46
C PRO A 25 -2.23 0.62 22.74
N CYS A 26 -2.67 0.06 23.86
CA CYS A 26 -2.43 0.66 25.16
C CYS A 26 -0.92 0.65 25.48
N GLU A 27 -0.44 1.71 26.14
CA GLU A 27 0.91 1.80 26.71
C GLU A 27 0.82 1.62 28.23
N GLY A 28 1.58 0.67 28.79
CA GLY A 28 1.71 0.46 30.23
C GLY A 28 1.29 -0.92 30.75
N SER A 29 1.43 -1.14 32.05
CA SER A 29 1.21 -2.44 32.71
C SER A 29 -0.27 -2.79 32.95
N LEU A 30 -1.21 -1.88 32.70
CA LEU A 30 -2.66 -2.06 32.87
C LEU A 30 -3.41 -2.25 31.53
N CYS A 31 -2.75 -2.76 30.49
CA CYS A 31 -3.43 -3.00 29.22
C CYS A 31 -4.37 -4.20 29.28
N HIS A 32 -5.63 -3.96 28.89
CA HIS A 32 -6.54 -5.06 28.61
C HIS A 32 -6.06 -5.85 27.39
N ARG A 33 -5.84 -7.16 27.58
CA ARG A 33 -5.41 -8.09 26.53
C ARG A 33 -6.29 -8.07 25.27
N ASN A 34 -7.56 -7.69 25.41
CA ASN A 34 -8.48 -7.52 24.29
C ASN A 34 -8.13 -6.33 23.39
N SER A 35 -7.70 -5.19 23.95
CA SER A 35 -7.30 -4.00 23.15
C SER A 35 -6.06 -4.29 22.32
N LEU A 36 -5.08 -5.01 22.88
CA LEU A 36 -3.86 -5.40 22.16
C LEU A 36 -4.17 -6.33 20.97
N ARG A 37 -5.02 -7.34 21.19
CA ARG A 37 -5.46 -8.26 20.13
C ARG A 37 -6.21 -7.54 19.00
N VAL A 38 -7.09 -6.60 19.35
CA VAL A 38 -7.83 -5.82 18.35
C VAL A 38 -6.87 -4.98 17.50
N HIS A 39 -5.92 -4.30 18.13
CA HIS A 39 -4.89 -3.54 17.40
C HIS A 39 -4.08 -4.45 16.45
N GLU A 40 -3.64 -5.61 16.94
CA GLU A 40 -2.85 -6.57 16.15
C GLU A 40 -3.61 -7.09 14.92
N VAL A 41 -4.87 -7.51 15.11
CA VAL A 41 -5.71 -7.98 14.00
C VAL A 41 -5.95 -6.88 12.96
N VAL A 42 -6.29 -5.66 13.41
CA VAL A 42 -6.51 -4.51 12.51
C VAL A 42 -5.24 -4.14 11.76
N PHE A 43 -4.09 -4.17 12.44
CA PHE A 43 -2.79 -3.92 11.82
C PHE A 43 -2.48 -4.92 10.71
N PHE A 44 -2.65 -6.23 10.98
CA PHE A 44 -2.39 -7.24 9.95
C PHE A 44 -3.37 -7.15 8.77
N ILE A 45 -4.66 -6.90 9.03
CA ILE A 45 -5.64 -6.68 7.96
C ILE A 45 -5.20 -5.51 7.07
N ALA A 46 -4.80 -4.39 7.66
CA ALA A 46 -4.32 -3.23 6.92
C ALA A 46 -3.08 -3.56 6.08
N MET A 47 -2.11 -4.27 6.66
CA MET A 47 -0.89 -4.70 5.96
C MET A 47 -1.19 -5.65 4.79
N TYR A 48 -2.14 -6.59 4.94
CA TYR A 48 -2.56 -7.47 3.85
C TYR A 48 -3.27 -6.71 2.71
N LEU A 49 -4.11 -5.74 3.04
CA LEU A 49 -4.76 -4.90 2.02
C LEU A 49 -3.73 -4.06 1.26
N ILE A 50 -2.76 -3.46 1.97
CA ILE A 50 -1.68 -2.71 1.34
C ILE A 50 -0.87 -3.61 0.40
N SER A 51 -0.44 -4.80 0.84
CA SER A 51 0.40 -5.69 0.03
C SER A 51 -0.32 -6.18 -1.23
N VAL A 52 -1.59 -6.60 -1.11
CA VAL A 52 -2.43 -7.01 -2.25
C VAL A 52 -2.67 -5.83 -3.20
N GLY A 53 -3.00 -4.66 -2.67
CA GLY A 53 -3.22 -3.45 -3.45
C GLY A 53 -1.99 -3.04 -4.25
N THR A 54 -0.82 -2.98 -3.59
CA THR A 54 0.47 -2.66 -4.22
C THR A 54 0.83 -3.66 -5.31
N GLY A 55 0.68 -4.96 -5.06
CA GLY A 55 0.94 -5.99 -6.07
C GLY A 55 0.07 -5.84 -7.32
N GLY A 56 -1.17 -5.37 -7.16
CA GLY A 56 -2.12 -5.25 -8.27
C GLY A 56 -2.01 -3.96 -9.10
N HIS A 57 -1.55 -2.83 -8.54
CA HIS A 57 -1.46 -1.58 -9.31
C HIS A 57 -0.05 -1.28 -9.82
N LYS A 58 1.01 -1.78 -9.16
CA LYS A 58 2.40 -1.48 -9.52
C LYS A 58 2.77 -1.87 -10.96
N PRO A 59 2.53 -3.10 -11.46
CA PRO A 59 2.88 -3.46 -12.84
C PRO A 59 2.08 -2.69 -13.90
N ALA A 60 0.83 -2.31 -13.59
CA ALA A 60 0.00 -1.50 -14.47
C ALA A 60 0.53 -0.07 -14.59
N LEU A 61 1.03 0.51 -13.49
CA LEU A 61 1.66 1.83 -13.48
C LEU A 61 3.00 1.83 -14.22
N ASP A 62 3.81 0.78 -14.04
CA ASP A 62 5.12 0.69 -14.71
C ASP A 62 4.93 0.56 -16.24
N SER A 63 3.96 -0.25 -16.69
CA SER A 63 3.63 -0.35 -18.12
C SER A 63 3.12 0.98 -18.69
N PHE A 64 2.20 1.65 -17.97
CA PHE A 64 1.69 2.95 -18.39
C PHE A 64 2.79 4.04 -18.42
N GLY A 65 3.70 4.03 -17.45
CA GLY A 65 4.86 4.92 -17.43
C GLY A 65 5.79 4.69 -18.62
N ALA A 66 5.93 3.43 -19.05
CA ALA A 66 6.73 3.09 -20.22
C ALA A 66 6.05 3.44 -21.57
N ASP A 67 4.71 3.51 -21.61
CA ASP A 67 3.96 3.95 -22.79
C ASP A 67 4.16 5.45 -23.10
N GLN A 68 4.71 6.23 -22.16
CA GLN A 68 5.01 7.65 -22.36
C GLN A 68 6.27 7.91 -23.22
N PHE A 69 7.08 6.89 -23.50
CA PHE A 69 8.28 7.02 -24.34
C PHE A 69 7.95 6.71 -25.80
N ASP A 70 8.45 7.53 -26.72
CA ASP A 70 8.30 7.31 -28.15
C ASP A 70 9.27 6.23 -28.65
N ASP A 71 8.73 5.21 -29.31
CA ASP A 71 9.51 4.09 -29.85
C ASP A 71 10.34 4.49 -31.09
N ASP A 72 9.92 5.54 -31.81
CA ASP A 72 10.62 6.06 -33.00
C ASP A 72 11.83 6.95 -32.65
N HIS A 73 11.92 7.41 -31.40
CA HIS A 73 13.05 8.19 -30.91
C HIS A 73 14.12 7.30 -30.24
N PRO A 74 15.33 7.17 -30.83
CA PRO A 74 16.34 6.22 -30.35
C PRO A 74 16.83 6.49 -28.92
N GLU A 75 16.82 7.74 -28.47
CA GLU A 75 17.18 8.10 -27.09
C GLU A 75 16.05 7.81 -26.09
N GLU A 76 14.79 7.95 -26.48
CA GLU A 76 13.65 7.62 -25.61
C GLU A 76 13.47 6.11 -25.46
N ARG A 77 13.73 5.34 -26.54
CA ARG A 77 13.75 3.88 -26.47
C ARG A 77 14.80 3.33 -25.51
N LYS A 78 15.99 3.95 -25.45
CA LYS A 78 17.01 3.61 -24.42
C LYS A 78 16.50 3.92 -23.02
N LYS A 79 15.82 5.06 -22.82
CA LYS A 79 15.23 5.43 -21.52
C LYS A 79 14.10 4.49 -21.10
N LYS A 80 13.24 4.04 -22.03
CA LYS A 80 12.19 3.04 -21.81
C LYS A 80 12.77 1.71 -21.34
N MET A 81 13.85 1.23 -21.97
CA MET A 81 14.58 0.03 -21.53
C MET A 81 15.16 0.20 -20.12
N SER A 82 15.69 1.39 -19.81
CA SER A 82 16.19 1.72 -18.46
C SER A 82 15.07 1.92 -17.42
N PHE A 83 13.83 2.18 -17.83
CA PHE A 83 12.70 2.41 -16.92
C PHE A 83 12.27 1.11 -16.21
N PHE A 84 12.49 -0.04 -16.85
CA PHE A 84 12.18 -1.36 -16.30
C PHE A 84 13.36 -2.07 -15.61
N ASN A 85 14.54 -1.44 -15.58
CA ASN A 85 15.80 -2.03 -15.11
C ASN A 85 16.29 -1.29 -13.86
#